data_AF-A0A1Q4XM35-F1
#
_entry.id   AF-A0A1Q4XM35-F1
#
_cell.length_a   1.000
_cell.length_b   1.000
_cell.length_c   1.000
_cell.angle_alpha   90.00
_cell.angle_beta   90.00
_cell.angle_gamma   90.00
#
_symmetry.space_group_name_H-M   'P 1'
#
loop_
_entity.id
_entity.type
_entity.pdbx_description
1 polymer ?
#
loop_
_entity_poly.entity_id
_entity_poly.type
_entity_poly.pdbx_seq_one_letter_code
_entity_poly.pdbx_strand_id
1 'polypeptide(L)'
;MPPGQFGGPPPPPPKPRRLGLFSSPSAVRTSLLNASGMGAGYFYLRQWPFFAAALIITVGLLVTAAVIGAADNVLLWASIFAAWFVAAAVHGLFAGRSRDERVLNRGEQPSKGTAPFLVAAGLVVALTASLTGVWQAGEWRLRVADTAHARGECGANEAVAAYGSVENLFQLSFSPSLMERARAGAEACALLERAQADVSAEEYEQALESYGTYFAHPASRWEDTDGEVADIHLSYAANLVSTAEEDFSGEVTEDYRESMRKAHEVYSVIPVDYEGTEAAGNVPTALTELYETGTSQYAAENWCAGFDQIEVFSDLAWDGAPEVAERIVAERPDAALNCGWEHVDEGRFAPAEEIVDLLEEEYPDHEAKDVDKMVVHIGAGRIESEMDTLTVLGESDFNSTPTSSSGSGKAVLEVTNNAPFEMRFLYVGPDKVHDEILTPACEECEVYTSPPTGNSCFDDGDVMRVEFDPGKYRVLLTSSDSLFGQPLHGNITFNAGDKHQICYYKMEQ
;
A
#
# COMPACT_ATOMS: atom_id res chain seq x y z
N MET A 1 -61.83 -27.14 -118.41
CA MET A 1 -60.60 -27.19 -117.60
C MET A 1 -59.55 -26.30 -118.24
N PRO A 2 -59.09 -25.28 -117.52
CA PRO A 2 -57.66 -25.11 -117.29
C PRO A 2 -57.33 -25.05 -115.78
N PRO A 3 -56.07 -25.35 -115.39
CA PRO A 3 -55.69 -25.69 -114.02
C PRO A 3 -55.30 -24.44 -113.20
N GLY A 4 -55.93 -24.30 -112.03
CA GLY A 4 -55.60 -23.27 -111.04
C GLY A 4 -54.45 -23.72 -110.12
N GLN A 5 -53.26 -23.22 -110.45
CA GLN A 5 -52.24 -22.67 -109.56
C GLN A 5 -52.03 -23.30 -108.16
N PHE A 6 -50.88 -23.94 -108.02
CA PHE A 6 -50.23 -24.43 -106.80
C PHE A 6 -50.30 -23.46 -105.61
N GLY A 7 -50.69 -23.99 -104.45
CA GLY A 7 -50.47 -23.35 -103.16
C GLY A 7 -48.97 -23.18 -102.90
N GLY A 8 -48.55 -21.94 -102.72
CA GLY A 8 -47.19 -21.62 -102.28
C GLY A 8 -46.94 -22.15 -100.85
N PRO A 9 -45.67 -22.40 -100.49
CA PRO A 9 -45.31 -22.85 -99.15
C PRO A 9 -45.79 -21.84 -98.09
N PRO A 10 -46.21 -22.30 -96.89
CA PRO A 10 -46.60 -21.40 -95.82
C PRO A 10 -45.46 -20.40 -95.53
N PRO A 11 -45.78 -19.13 -95.27
CA PRO A 11 -44.77 -18.13 -94.98
C PRO A 11 -43.89 -18.61 -93.82
N PRO A 12 -42.56 -18.42 -93.90
CA PRO A 12 -41.67 -18.81 -92.81
C PRO A 12 -42.13 -18.11 -91.52
N PRO A 13 -42.07 -18.81 -90.37
CA PRO A 13 -42.45 -18.20 -89.11
C PRO A 13 -41.64 -16.91 -88.92
N PRO A 14 -42.27 -15.83 -88.42
CA PRO A 14 -41.58 -14.55 -88.23
C PRO A 14 -40.34 -14.78 -87.37
N LYS A 15 -39.18 -14.30 -87.84
CA LYS A 15 -37.94 -14.39 -87.08
C LYS A 15 -38.17 -13.73 -85.71
N PRO A 16 -37.81 -14.39 -84.60
CA PRO A 16 -37.98 -13.81 -83.27
C PRO A 16 -37.25 -12.47 -83.22
N ARG A 17 -37.95 -11.41 -82.79
CA ARG A 17 -37.35 -10.09 -82.65
C ARG A 17 -36.33 -10.14 -81.52
N ARG A 18 -35.05 -9.93 -81.86
CA ARG A 18 -33.99 -9.78 -80.87
C ARG A 18 -33.80 -8.31 -80.57
N LEU A 19 -33.75 -7.97 -79.28
CA LEU A 19 -33.45 -6.62 -78.80
C LEU A 19 -31.97 -6.55 -78.37
N GLY A 20 -31.35 -5.39 -78.56
CA GLY A 20 -30.07 -5.08 -77.92
C GLY A 20 -30.21 -4.99 -76.40
N LEU A 21 -29.14 -5.31 -75.66
CA LEU A 21 -29.17 -5.46 -74.19
C LEU A 21 -29.73 -4.22 -73.46
N PHE A 22 -29.34 -3.02 -73.90
CA PHE A 22 -29.78 -1.74 -73.32
C PHE A 22 -30.99 -1.11 -74.04
N SER A 23 -31.45 -1.72 -75.14
CA SER A 23 -32.60 -1.22 -75.90
C SER A 23 -33.95 -1.70 -75.33
N SER A 24 -33.94 -2.68 -74.42
CA SER A 24 -35.11 -3.18 -73.72
C SER A 24 -35.43 -2.30 -72.50
N PRO A 25 -36.61 -1.65 -72.44
CA PRO A 25 -37.02 -0.88 -71.28
C PRO A 25 -37.10 -1.72 -70.01
N SER A 26 -37.57 -2.97 -70.10
CA SER A 26 -37.64 -3.86 -68.95
C SER A 26 -36.26 -4.32 -68.49
N ALA A 27 -35.28 -4.51 -69.39
CA ALA A 27 -33.90 -4.85 -69.05
C ALA A 27 -33.27 -3.76 -68.17
N VAL A 28 -33.29 -2.50 -68.64
CA VAL A 28 -32.67 -1.37 -67.92
C VAL A 28 -33.32 -1.17 -66.54
N ARG A 29 -34.65 -1.26 -66.45
CA ARG A 29 -35.37 -1.11 -65.17
C ARG A 29 -35.09 -2.24 -64.19
N THR A 30 -35.09 -3.48 -64.68
CA THR A 30 -34.81 -4.65 -63.84
C THR A 30 -33.38 -4.59 -63.33
N SER A 31 -32.44 -4.18 -64.19
CA SER A 31 -31.04 -3.99 -63.82
C SER A 31 -30.88 -2.97 -62.70
N LEU A 32 -31.47 -1.78 -62.84
CA LEU A 32 -31.40 -0.73 -61.83
C LEU A 32 -32.11 -1.09 -60.52
N LEU A 33 -33.28 -1.74 -60.61
CA LEU A 33 -33.96 -2.25 -59.42
C LEU A 33 -33.13 -3.32 -58.71
N ASN A 34 -32.44 -4.20 -59.44
CA ASN A 34 -31.56 -5.21 -58.85
C ASN A 34 -30.24 -4.63 -58.33
N ALA A 35 -29.77 -3.51 -58.87
CA ALA A 35 -28.61 -2.79 -58.36
C ALA A 35 -28.81 -2.26 -56.93
N SER A 36 -30.06 -2.18 -56.44
CA SER A 36 -30.36 -1.91 -55.02
C SER A 36 -30.00 -3.07 -54.07
N GLY A 37 -29.63 -4.24 -54.60
CA GLY A 37 -29.32 -5.44 -53.81
C GLY A 37 -30.53 -6.22 -53.31
N MET A 38 -31.74 -5.66 -53.36
CA MET A 38 -32.95 -6.33 -52.84
C MET A 38 -33.61 -7.31 -53.82
N GLY A 39 -33.10 -7.45 -55.05
CA GLY A 39 -33.73 -8.27 -56.09
C GLY A 39 -35.07 -7.70 -56.61
N ALA A 40 -35.38 -6.43 -56.33
CA ALA A 40 -36.66 -5.79 -56.68
C ALA A 40 -37.00 -5.85 -58.19
N GLY A 41 -36.00 -6.00 -59.05
CA GLY A 41 -36.19 -6.21 -60.48
C GLY A 41 -36.85 -7.56 -60.77
N TYR A 42 -36.46 -8.64 -60.08
CA TYR A 42 -37.10 -9.94 -60.23
C TYR A 42 -38.55 -9.92 -59.76
N PHE A 43 -38.83 -9.19 -58.68
CA PHE A 43 -40.20 -8.95 -58.22
C PHE A 43 -41.03 -8.19 -59.27
N TYR A 44 -40.49 -7.13 -59.86
CA TYR A 44 -41.11 -6.41 -60.98
C TYR A 44 -41.38 -7.31 -62.20
N LEU A 45 -40.49 -8.29 -62.44
CA LEU A 45 -40.67 -9.30 -63.48
C LEU A 45 -41.63 -10.44 -63.09
N ARG A 46 -42.11 -10.49 -61.84
CA ARG A 46 -42.86 -11.62 -61.23
C ARG A 46 -42.10 -12.95 -61.30
N GLN A 47 -40.77 -12.88 -61.26
CA GLN A 47 -39.87 -14.02 -61.26
C GLN A 47 -39.54 -14.44 -59.83
N TRP A 48 -40.54 -14.99 -59.14
CA TRP A 48 -40.46 -15.34 -57.71
C TRP A 48 -39.26 -16.20 -57.30
N PRO A 49 -38.83 -17.22 -58.06
CA PRO A 49 -37.66 -18.02 -57.66
C PRO A 49 -36.37 -17.20 -57.62
N PHE A 50 -36.17 -16.32 -58.61
CA PHE A 50 -34.99 -15.45 -58.66
C PHE A 50 -35.05 -14.34 -57.62
N PHE A 51 -36.25 -13.82 -57.32
CA PHE A 51 -36.43 -12.89 -56.22
C PHE A 51 -36.08 -13.53 -54.88
N ALA A 52 -36.59 -14.73 -54.60
CA ALA A 52 -36.28 -15.46 -53.38
C ALA A 52 -34.78 -15.78 -53.26
N ALA A 53 -34.15 -16.28 -54.34
CA ALA A 53 -32.71 -16.54 -54.34
C ALA A 53 -31.88 -15.28 -54.11
N ALA A 54 -32.24 -14.17 -54.77
CA ALA A 54 -31.54 -12.90 -54.59
C ALA A 54 -31.68 -12.38 -53.15
N LEU A 55 -32.87 -12.48 -52.58
CA LEU A 55 -33.12 -12.09 -51.19
C LEU A 55 -32.30 -12.96 -50.22
N ILE A 56 -32.29 -14.28 -50.40
CA ILE A 56 -31.53 -15.21 -49.56
C ILE A 56 -30.03 -14.88 -49.62
N ILE A 57 -29.48 -14.63 -50.81
CA ILE A 57 -28.06 -14.31 -50.96
C ILE A 57 -27.75 -12.96 -50.33
N THR A 58 -28.56 -11.93 -50.56
CA THR A 58 -28.34 -10.61 -49.96
C THR A 58 -28.44 -10.66 -48.44
N VAL A 59 -29.45 -11.33 -47.90
CA VAL A 59 -29.60 -11.53 -46.44
C VAL A 59 -28.42 -12.35 -45.90
N GLY A 60 -28.02 -13.44 -46.57
CA GLY A 60 -26.87 -14.25 -46.18
C GLY A 60 -25.55 -13.49 -46.20
N LEU A 61 -25.33 -12.62 -47.19
CA LEU A 61 -24.16 -11.74 -47.25
C LEU A 61 -24.19 -10.71 -46.12
N LEU A 62 -25.34 -10.09 -45.85
CA LEU A 62 -25.49 -9.15 -44.73
C LEU A 62 -25.20 -9.84 -43.39
N VAL A 63 -25.79 -11.01 -43.14
CA VAL A 63 -25.58 -11.78 -41.90
C VAL A 63 -24.11 -12.19 -41.76
N THR A 64 -23.49 -12.71 -42.82
CA THR A 64 -22.06 -13.08 -42.77
C THR A 64 -21.18 -11.83 -42.54
N ALA A 65 -21.51 -10.70 -43.17
CA ALA A 65 -20.83 -9.43 -42.96
C ALA A 65 -20.96 -8.95 -41.50
N ALA A 66 -22.10 -9.18 -40.85
CA ALA A 66 -22.31 -8.93 -39.42
C ALA A 66 -21.33 -9.72 -38.57
N VAL A 67 -21.36 -11.04 -38.77
CA VAL A 67 -20.71 -12.02 -37.90
C VAL A 67 -19.19 -11.89 -37.99
N ILE A 68 -18.66 -11.53 -39.16
CA ILE A 68 -17.22 -11.43 -39.42
C ILE A 68 -16.70 -10.00 -39.21
N GLY A 69 -17.55 -9.03 -38.82
CA GLY A 69 -17.10 -7.66 -38.51
C GLY A 69 -16.82 -6.85 -39.78
N ALA A 70 -17.86 -6.53 -40.55
CA ALA A 70 -17.71 -5.72 -41.75
C ALA A 70 -17.15 -4.32 -41.52
N ALA A 71 -17.34 -3.78 -40.31
CA ALA A 71 -16.79 -2.49 -39.91
C ALA A 71 -15.24 -2.48 -39.88
N ASP A 72 -14.61 -3.62 -39.57
CA ASP A 72 -13.15 -3.72 -39.49
C ASP A 72 -12.52 -3.95 -40.88
N ASN A 73 -13.32 -4.42 -41.85
CA ASN A 73 -12.88 -4.78 -43.19
C ASN A 73 -13.78 -4.16 -44.28
N VAL A 74 -14.08 -2.87 -44.17
CA VAL A 74 -15.05 -2.16 -45.02
C VAL A 74 -14.76 -2.37 -46.52
N LEU A 75 -13.48 -2.30 -46.93
CA LEU A 75 -13.09 -2.44 -48.33
C LEU A 75 -13.38 -3.85 -48.90
N LEU A 76 -13.17 -4.89 -48.09
CA LEU A 76 -13.46 -6.27 -48.47
C LEU A 76 -14.97 -6.47 -48.66
N TRP A 77 -15.76 -6.04 -47.68
CA TRP A 77 -17.20 -6.22 -47.75
C TRP A 77 -17.85 -5.34 -48.82
N ALA A 78 -17.40 -4.10 -48.98
CA ALA A 78 -17.86 -3.23 -50.06
C ALA A 78 -17.60 -3.85 -51.44
N SER A 79 -16.45 -4.49 -51.65
CA SER A 79 -16.14 -5.15 -52.93
C SER A 79 -16.96 -6.42 -53.15
N ILE A 80 -17.20 -7.23 -52.12
CA ILE A 80 -18.11 -8.40 -52.19
C ILE A 80 -19.54 -7.98 -52.54
N PHE A 81 -20.10 -6.98 -51.84
CA PHE A 81 -21.44 -6.46 -52.11
C PHE A 81 -21.53 -5.84 -53.50
N ALA A 82 -20.54 -5.05 -53.92
CA ALA A 82 -20.49 -4.47 -55.25
C ALA A 82 -20.48 -5.56 -56.33
N ALA A 83 -19.67 -6.61 -56.17
CA ALA A 83 -19.63 -7.73 -57.11
C ALA A 83 -20.98 -8.44 -57.21
N TRP A 84 -21.64 -8.70 -56.07
CA TRP A 84 -22.97 -9.30 -56.02
C TRP A 84 -24.03 -8.41 -56.70
N PHE A 85 -24.06 -7.10 -56.40
CA PHE A 85 -25.02 -6.17 -56.99
C PHE A 85 -24.82 -6.02 -58.50
N VAL A 86 -23.56 -5.99 -58.97
CA VAL A 86 -23.24 -6.00 -60.40
C VAL A 86 -23.73 -7.30 -61.04
N ALA A 87 -23.50 -8.46 -60.43
CA ALA A 87 -23.99 -9.73 -60.95
C ALA A 87 -25.52 -9.77 -61.05
N ALA A 88 -26.23 -9.31 -60.02
CA ALA A 88 -27.69 -9.23 -59.99
C ALA A 88 -28.25 -8.23 -61.02
N ALA A 89 -27.57 -7.10 -61.22
CA ALA A 89 -27.92 -6.08 -62.20
C ALA A 89 -27.70 -6.58 -63.63
N VAL A 90 -26.58 -7.26 -63.91
CA VAL A 90 -26.26 -7.87 -65.21
C VAL A 90 -27.26 -8.97 -65.54
N HIS A 91 -27.55 -9.88 -64.59
CA HIS A 91 -28.57 -10.90 -64.79
C HIS A 91 -29.97 -10.28 -65.00
N GLY A 92 -30.27 -9.18 -64.30
CA GLY A 92 -31.49 -8.39 -64.53
C GLY A 92 -31.63 -7.85 -65.97
N LEU A 93 -30.53 -7.43 -66.61
CA LEU A 93 -30.53 -7.01 -68.01
C LEU A 93 -30.97 -8.15 -68.93
N PHE A 94 -30.40 -9.35 -68.75
CA PHE A 94 -30.76 -10.52 -69.55
C PHE A 94 -32.20 -10.98 -69.29
N ALA A 95 -32.61 -11.02 -68.01
CA ALA A 95 -33.96 -11.44 -67.62
C ALA A 95 -35.03 -10.50 -68.20
N GLY A 96 -34.85 -9.18 -68.05
CA GLY A 96 -35.77 -8.17 -68.57
C GLY A 96 -35.84 -8.17 -70.10
N ARG A 97 -34.70 -8.32 -70.78
CA ARG A 97 -34.66 -8.46 -72.24
C ARG A 97 -35.43 -9.69 -72.71
N SER A 98 -35.23 -10.84 -72.06
CA SER A 98 -35.93 -12.08 -72.43
C SER A 98 -37.46 -11.96 -72.28
N ARG A 99 -37.94 -11.12 -71.36
CA ARG A 99 -39.36 -10.83 -71.18
C ARG A 99 -39.89 -9.94 -72.29
N ASP A 100 -39.19 -8.84 -72.60
CA ASP A 100 -39.60 -7.93 -73.68
C ASP A 100 -39.60 -8.63 -75.04
N GLU A 101 -38.61 -9.49 -75.33
CA GLU A 101 -38.60 -10.32 -76.54
C GLU A 101 -39.83 -11.25 -76.60
N ARG A 102 -40.22 -11.87 -75.47
CA ARG A 102 -41.44 -12.70 -75.38
C ARG A 102 -42.72 -11.90 -75.58
N VAL A 103 -42.80 -10.69 -75.03
CA VAL A 103 -43.96 -9.77 -75.16
C VAL A 103 -44.09 -9.27 -76.60
N LEU A 104 -42.99 -8.83 -77.22
CA LEU A 104 -42.96 -8.40 -78.62
C LEU A 104 -43.32 -9.52 -79.59
N ASN A 105 -42.87 -10.75 -79.32
CA ASN A 105 -43.23 -11.92 -80.14
C ASN A 105 -44.71 -12.32 -79.99
N ARG A 106 -45.41 -11.84 -78.94
CA ARG A 106 -46.88 -11.94 -78.78
C ARG A 106 -47.65 -10.76 -79.41
N GLY A 107 -46.95 -9.77 -79.97
CA GLY A 107 -47.55 -8.58 -80.57
C GLY A 107 -47.87 -7.44 -79.61
N GLU A 108 -47.49 -7.57 -78.33
CA GLU A 108 -47.73 -6.55 -77.31
C GLU A 108 -46.57 -5.53 -77.24
N GLN A 109 -46.85 -4.32 -76.77
CA GLN A 109 -45.80 -3.32 -76.51
C GLN A 109 -45.29 -3.39 -75.07
N PRO A 110 -43.97 -3.34 -74.85
CA PRO A 110 -43.41 -3.27 -73.51
C PRO A 110 -43.79 -1.96 -72.82
N SER A 111 -44.09 -2.02 -71.52
CA SER A 111 -44.54 -0.86 -70.75
C SER A 111 -43.45 0.21 -70.66
N LYS A 112 -43.82 1.50 -70.67
CA LYS A 112 -42.87 2.64 -70.65
C LYS A 112 -42.86 3.47 -69.35
N GLY A 113 -43.48 3.02 -68.26
CA GLY A 113 -43.55 3.79 -67.00
C GLY A 113 -42.20 4.09 -66.32
N THR A 114 -42.04 5.29 -65.78
CA THR A 114 -40.84 5.77 -65.05
C THR A 114 -40.80 5.38 -63.57
N ALA A 115 -41.93 4.94 -63.00
CA ALA A 115 -42.05 4.56 -61.58
C ALA A 115 -40.94 3.62 -61.05
N PRO A 116 -40.42 2.62 -61.79
CA PRO A 116 -39.37 1.72 -61.31
C PRO A 116 -38.05 2.42 -60.93
N PHE A 117 -37.73 3.55 -61.56
CA PHE A 117 -36.52 4.31 -61.25
C PHE A 117 -36.65 5.05 -59.90
N LEU A 118 -37.82 5.63 -59.63
CA LEU A 118 -38.12 6.29 -58.36
C LEU A 118 -38.14 5.28 -57.20
N VAL A 119 -38.67 4.08 -57.44
CA VAL A 119 -38.65 3.00 -56.45
C VAL A 119 -37.22 2.54 -56.16
N ALA A 120 -36.37 2.36 -57.18
CA ALA A 120 -34.97 1.99 -56.98
C ALA A 120 -34.21 3.04 -56.15
N ALA A 121 -34.35 4.32 -56.49
CA ALA A 121 -33.73 5.42 -55.74
C ALA A 121 -34.25 5.48 -54.30
N GLY A 122 -35.57 5.35 -54.10
CA GLY A 122 -36.18 5.33 -52.78
C GLY A 122 -35.68 4.18 -51.90
N LEU A 123 -35.49 2.98 -52.47
CA LEU A 123 -34.97 1.82 -51.74
C LEU A 123 -33.52 2.01 -51.30
N VAL A 124 -32.66 2.57 -52.17
CA VAL A 124 -31.27 2.88 -51.81
C VAL A 124 -31.22 3.91 -50.69
N VAL A 125 -32.00 5.00 -50.79
CA VAL A 125 -32.05 6.04 -49.75
C VAL A 125 -32.56 5.46 -48.43
N ALA A 126 -33.64 4.68 -48.45
CA ALA A 126 -34.21 4.07 -47.25
C ALA A 126 -33.22 3.10 -46.58
N LEU A 127 -32.52 2.27 -47.34
CA LEU A 127 -31.55 1.32 -46.80
C LEU A 127 -30.33 2.04 -46.22
N THR A 128 -29.82 3.06 -46.93
CA THR A 128 -28.69 3.87 -46.44
C THR A 128 -29.07 4.60 -45.16
N ALA A 129 -30.22 5.29 -45.14
CA ALA A 129 -30.71 6.02 -43.98
C ALA A 129 -30.95 5.11 -42.76
N SER A 130 -31.45 3.89 -42.98
CA SER A 130 -31.65 2.91 -41.92
C SER A 130 -30.33 2.44 -41.32
N LEU A 131 -29.35 2.09 -42.15
CA LEU A 131 -28.03 1.66 -41.68
C LEU A 131 -27.30 2.79 -40.93
N THR A 132 -27.29 4.00 -41.49
CA THR A 132 -26.66 5.15 -40.81
C THR A 132 -27.40 5.54 -39.54
N GLY A 133 -28.73 5.44 -39.52
CA GLY A 133 -29.54 5.76 -38.34
C GLY A 133 -29.27 4.78 -37.19
N VAL A 134 -29.17 3.48 -37.48
CA VAL A 134 -28.82 2.46 -36.48
C VAL A 134 -27.41 2.68 -35.94
N TRP A 135 -26.43 2.94 -36.82
CA TRP A 135 -25.06 3.19 -36.41
C TRP A 135 -24.92 4.47 -35.56
N GLN A 136 -25.54 5.58 -36.00
CA GLN A 136 -25.53 6.84 -35.25
C GLN A 136 -26.23 6.72 -33.89
N ALA A 137 -27.30 5.93 -33.80
CA ALA A 137 -27.97 5.66 -32.53
C ALA A 137 -27.07 4.88 -31.56
N GLY A 138 -26.33 3.88 -32.06
CA GLY A 138 -25.36 3.12 -31.26
C GLY A 138 -24.24 4.00 -30.71
N GLU A 139 -23.59 4.79 -31.56
CA GLU A 139 -22.53 5.72 -31.15
C GLU A 139 -23.02 6.82 -30.21
N TRP A 140 -24.28 7.27 -30.36
CA TRP A 140 -24.86 8.21 -29.41
C TRP A 140 -25.05 7.58 -28.03
N ARG A 141 -25.58 6.35 -27.97
CA ARG A 141 -25.76 5.62 -26.70
C ARG A 141 -24.43 5.33 -26.01
N LEU A 142 -23.41 4.93 -26.76
CA LEU A 142 -22.08 4.69 -26.21
C LEU A 142 -21.49 5.98 -25.63
N ARG A 143 -21.63 7.12 -26.30
CA ARG A 143 -21.18 8.41 -25.76
C ARG A 143 -21.90 8.81 -24.48
N VAL A 144 -23.22 8.54 -24.39
CA VAL A 144 -23.97 8.77 -23.15
C VAL A 144 -23.41 7.89 -22.02
N ALA A 145 -23.12 6.61 -22.29
CA ALA A 145 -22.51 5.71 -21.33
C ALA A 145 -21.11 6.19 -20.90
N ASP A 146 -20.25 6.55 -21.85
CA ASP A 146 -18.91 7.08 -21.58
C ASP A 146 -18.97 8.38 -20.77
N THR A 147 -19.98 9.24 -20.98
CA THR A 147 -20.15 10.49 -20.22
C THR A 147 -20.61 10.23 -18.79
N ALA A 148 -21.45 9.23 -18.56
CA ALA A 148 -21.83 8.82 -17.20
C ALA A 148 -20.63 8.18 -16.48
N HIS A 149 -19.90 7.30 -17.17
CA HIS A 149 -18.69 6.68 -16.65
C HIS A 149 -17.62 7.73 -16.29
N ALA A 150 -17.39 8.73 -17.15
CA ALA A 150 -16.45 9.83 -16.85
C ALA A 150 -16.84 10.67 -15.62
N ARG A 151 -18.11 10.64 -15.21
CA ARG A 151 -18.60 11.29 -13.97
C ARG A 151 -18.57 10.38 -12.75
N GLY A 152 -18.05 9.15 -12.88
CA GLY A 152 -18.02 8.16 -11.81
C GLY A 152 -19.38 7.49 -11.55
N GLU A 153 -20.37 7.69 -12.43
CA GLU A 153 -21.73 7.17 -12.27
C GLU A 153 -21.84 5.71 -12.75
N CYS A 154 -21.00 4.83 -12.19
CA CYS A 154 -20.93 3.41 -12.55
C CYS A 154 -21.92 2.51 -11.83
N GLY A 155 -22.64 3.03 -10.83
CA GLY A 155 -23.65 2.27 -10.09
C GLY A 155 -24.74 1.65 -11.00
N ALA A 156 -25.45 0.67 -10.46
CA ALA A 156 -26.33 -0.29 -11.15
C ALA A 156 -27.32 0.26 -12.21
N ASN A 157 -27.59 1.56 -12.30
CA ASN A 157 -28.65 2.12 -13.13
C ASN A 157 -28.22 3.12 -14.22
N GLU A 158 -26.96 3.59 -14.25
CA GLU A 158 -26.57 4.66 -15.18
C GLU A 158 -25.60 4.19 -16.26
N ALA A 159 -24.29 4.20 -16.00
CA ALA A 159 -23.32 3.85 -17.05
C ALA A 159 -23.40 2.38 -17.48
N VAL A 160 -23.43 1.44 -16.52
CA VAL A 160 -23.51 0.00 -16.82
C VAL A 160 -24.81 -0.35 -17.54
N ALA A 161 -25.94 0.24 -17.14
CA ALA A 161 -27.21 0.06 -17.83
C ALA A 161 -27.19 0.65 -19.26
N ALA A 162 -26.52 1.79 -19.45
CA ALA A 162 -26.34 2.39 -20.77
C ALA A 162 -25.47 1.51 -21.68
N TYR A 163 -24.35 0.97 -21.18
CA TYR A 163 -23.52 -0.01 -21.89
C TYR A 163 -24.28 -1.31 -22.20
N GLY A 164 -25.02 -1.86 -21.23
CA GLY A 164 -25.86 -3.05 -21.43
C GLY A 164 -26.99 -2.82 -22.43
N SER A 165 -27.54 -1.59 -22.51
CA SER A 165 -28.52 -1.23 -23.54
C SER A 165 -27.90 -1.28 -24.94
N VAL A 166 -26.63 -0.94 -25.07
CA VAL A 166 -25.90 -1.05 -26.34
C VAL A 166 -25.77 -2.52 -26.75
N GLU A 167 -25.39 -3.40 -25.82
CA GLU A 167 -25.29 -4.84 -26.12
C GLU A 167 -26.65 -5.44 -26.52
N ASN A 168 -27.72 -5.13 -25.77
CA ASN A 168 -29.05 -5.70 -26.00
C ASN A 168 -29.73 -5.19 -27.28
N LEU A 169 -29.62 -3.90 -27.61
CA LEU A 169 -30.30 -3.32 -28.79
C LEU A 169 -29.56 -3.62 -30.09
N PHE A 170 -28.22 -3.75 -30.03
CA PHE A 170 -27.34 -3.81 -31.19
C PHE A 170 -26.72 -5.19 -31.42
N GLN A 171 -27.12 -6.22 -30.67
CA GLN A 171 -26.77 -7.62 -30.92
C GLN A 171 -27.02 -8.07 -32.38
N LEU A 172 -27.99 -7.45 -33.06
CA LEU A 172 -28.34 -7.73 -34.47
C LEU A 172 -27.77 -6.72 -35.47
N SER A 173 -27.08 -5.65 -35.04
CA SER A 173 -26.81 -4.47 -35.86
C SER A 173 -25.42 -4.39 -36.51
N PHE A 174 -24.74 -5.53 -36.69
CA PHE A 174 -23.57 -5.60 -37.58
C PHE A 174 -22.30 -4.83 -37.13
N SER A 175 -22.08 -4.54 -35.84
CA SER A 175 -20.84 -3.87 -35.36
C SER A 175 -20.20 -4.51 -34.11
N PRO A 176 -19.38 -5.57 -34.25
CA PRO A 176 -18.69 -6.23 -33.14
C PRO A 176 -17.82 -5.28 -32.30
N SER A 177 -17.16 -4.30 -32.93
CA SER A 177 -16.31 -3.32 -32.24
C SER A 177 -17.06 -2.36 -31.31
N LEU A 178 -18.34 -2.12 -31.57
CA LEU A 178 -19.18 -1.28 -30.70
C LEU A 178 -19.64 -2.04 -29.46
N MET A 179 -19.96 -3.34 -29.62
CA MET A 179 -20.24 -4.24 -28.50
C MET A 179 -19.01 -4.45 -27.62
N GLU A 180 -17.84 -4.64 -28.23
CA GLU A 180 -16.60 -4.84 -27.48
C GLU A 180 -16.24 -3.62 -26.64
N ARG A 181 -16.35 -2.41 -27.21
CA ARG A 181 -16.18 -1.16 -26.45
C ARG A 181 -17.20 -1.03 -25.32
N ALA A 182 -18.46 -1.40 -25.57
CA ALA A 182 -19.48 -1.34 -24.53
C ALA A 182 -19.21 -2.33 -23.39
N ARG A 183 -18.77 -3.55 -23.71
CA ARG A 183 -18.38 -4.56 -22.71
C ARG A 183 -17.17 -4.11 -21.90
N ALA A 184 -16.11 -3.66 -22.56
CA ALA A 184 -14.92 -3.15 -21.90
C ALA A 184 -15.25 -1.94 -21.00
N GLY A 185 -16.16 -1.06 -21.43
CA GLY A 185 -16.65 0.05 -20.60
C GLY A 185 -17.45 -0.41 -19.38
N ALA A 186 -18.31 -1.42 -19.53
CA ALA A 186 -19.04 -2.02 -18.41
C ALA A 186 -18.12 -2.73 -17.41
N GLU A 187 -17.11 -3.46 -17.90
CA GLU A 187 -16.07 -4.11 -17.08
C GLU A 187 -15.27 -3.08 -16.29
N ALA A 188 -14.83 -1.98 -16.94
CA ALA A 188 -14.16 -0.87 -16.25
C ALA A 188 -15.07 -0.24 -15.18
N CYS A 189 -16.34 -0.01 -15.48
CA CYS A 189 -17.27 0.51 -14.46
C CYS A 189 -17.44 -0.44 -13.26
N ALA A 190 -17.46 -1.75 -13.48
CA ALA A 190 -17.53 -2.72 -12.39
C ALA A 190 -16.26 -2.76 -11.53
N LEU A 191 -15.10 -2.38 -12.09
CA LEU A 191 -13.88 -2.16 -11.31
C LEU A 191 -13.99 -0.89 -10.44
N LEU A 192 -14.49 0.22 -11.01
CA LEU A 192 -14.69 1.46 -10.27
C LEU A 192 -15.72 1.31 -9.14
N GLU A 193 -16.85 0.65 -9.40
CA GLU A 193 -17.88 0.38 -8.39
C GLU A 193 -17.34 -0.48 -7.24
N ARG A 194 -16.46 -1.45 -7.54
CA ARG A 194 -15.77 -2.23 -6.50
C ARG A 194 -14.86 -1.33 -5.67
N ALA A 195 -14.02 -0.53 -6.31
CA ALA A 195 -13.12 0.40 -5.60
C ALA A 195 -13.88 1.32 -4.64
N GLN A 196 -14.99 1.91 -5.10
CA GLN A 196 -15.85 2.78 -4.28
C GLN A 196 -16.56 2.02 -3.15
N ALA A 197 -16.93 0.75 -3.38
CA ALA A 197 -17.50 -0.10 -2.35
C ALA A 197 -16.47 -0.46 -1.27
N ASP A 198 -15.21 -0.74 -1.66
CA ASP A 198 -14.10 -1.02 -0.75
C ASP A 198 -13.82 0.21 0.13
N VAL A 199 -13.84 1.44 -0.43
CA VAL A 199 -13.76 2.69 0.35
C VAL A 199 -14.92 2.80 1.34
N SER A 200 -16.14 2.52 0.90
CA SER A 200 -17.34 2.59 1.76
C SER A 200 -17.33 1.55 2.89
N ALA A 201 -16.53 0.49 2.75
CA ALA A 201 -16.31 -0.54 3.75
C ALA A 201 -15.08 -0.27 4.64
N GLU A 202 -14.39 0.87 4.44
CA GLU A 202 -13.14 1.23 5.13
C GLU A 202 -11.98 0.24 4.84
N GLU A 203 -12.08 -0.51 3.74
CA GLU A 203 -11.07 -1.47 3.28
C GLU A 203 -10.05 -0.75 2.38
N TYR A 204 -9.38 0.27 2.90
CA TYR A 204 -8.61 1.24 2.11
C TYR A 204 -7.48 0.63 1.26
N GLU A 205 -6.76 -0.37 1.77
CA GLU A 205 -5.70 -1.04 1.01
C GLU A 205 -6.27 -1.73 -0.25
N GLN A 206 -7.38 -2.46 -0.08
CA GLN A 206 -8.10 -3.10 -1.18
C GLN A 206 -8.68 -2.07 -2.14
N ALA A 207 -9.21 -0.96 -1.63
CA ALA A 207 -9.72 0.14 -2.44
C ALA A 207 -8.65 0.74 -3.36
N LEU A 208 -7.44 1.00 -2.83
CA LEU A 208 -6.32 1.52 -3.60
C LEU A 208 -5.85 0.54 -4.68
N GLU A 209 -5.84 -0.76 -4.39
CA GLU A 209 -5.56 -1.81 -5.39
C GLU A 209 -6.64 -1.86 -6.49
N SER A 210 -7.91 -1.79 -6.09
CA SER A 210 -9.07 -1.74 -7.00
C SER A 210 -9.01 -0.50 -7.91
N TYR A 211 -8.67 0.68 -7.37
CA TYR A 211 -8.45 1.90 -8.16
C TYR A 211 -7.27 1.76 -9.12
N GLY A 212 -6.14 1.20 -8.68
CA GLY A 212 -5.00 0.92 -9.54
C GLY A 212 -5.37 0.00 -10.73
N THR A 213 -6.17 -1.04 -10.46
CA THR A 213 -6.70 -1.94 -11.48
C THR A 213 -7.65 -1.23 -12.44
N TYR A 214 -8.51 -0.34 -11.93
CA TYR A 214 -9.39 0.50 -12.73
C TYR A 214 -8.60 1.41 -13.68
N PHE A 215 -7.64 2.18 -13.17
CA PHE A 215 -6.87 3.12 -13.99
C PHE A 215 -6.00 2.42 -15.05
N ALA A 216 -5.51 1.21 -14.76
CA ALA A 216 -4.78 0.40 -15.73
C ALA A 216 -5.67 -0.17 -16.86
N HIS A 217 -7.00 -0.18 -16.68
CA HIS A 217 -7.92 -0.74 -17.65
C HIS A 217 -8.06 0.18 -18.89
N PRO A 218 -7.90 -0.31 -20.15
CA PRO A 218 -7.91 0.54 -21.34
C PRO A 218 -9.22 1.30 -21.63
N ALA A 219 -10.31 0.90 -20.97
CA ALA A 219 -11.62 1.53 -21.08
C ALA A 219 -11.99 2.39 -19.87
N SER A 220 -11.04 2.69 -18.98
CA SER A 220 -11.23 3.68 -17.91
C SER A 220 -11.57 5.05 -18.51
N ARG A 221 -12.44 5.79 -17.81
CA ARG A 221 -13.00 7.07 -18.27
C ARG A 221 -13.13 8.11 -17.17
N TRP A 222 -13.37 7.67 -15.95
CA TRP A 222 -13.33 8.52 -14.78
C TRP A 222 -11.87 8.92 -14.51
N GLU A 223 -11.69 10.20 -14.25
CA GLU A 223 -10.42 10.80 -13.86
C GLU A 223 -10.60 11.32 -12.44
N ASP A 224 -9.59 11.17 -11.60
CA ASP A 224 -9.61 11.71 -10.24
C ASP A 224 -9.32 13.22 -10.27
N THR A 225 -10.32 14.02 -10.66
CA THR A 225 -10.18 15.47 -10.77
C THR A 225 -10.32 16.20 -9.43
N ASP A 226 -11.02 15.57 -8.49
CA ASP A 226 -11.39 16.20 -7.22
C ASP A 226 -10.44 15.78 -6.08
N GLY A 227 -9.51 14.85 -6.34
CA GLY A 227 -8.51 14.38 -5.38
C GLY A 227 -9.02 13.28 -4.45
N GLU A 228 -10.05 12.54 -4.86
CA GLU A 228 -10.68 11.47 -4.08
C GLU A 228 -9.66 10.37 -3.71
N VAL A 229 -8.75 10.01 -4.63
CA VAL A 229 -7.72 8.99 -4.35
C VAL A 229 -6.73 9.51 -3.32
N ALA A 230 -6.40 10.80 -3.34
CA ALA A 230 -5.56 11.43 -2.32
C ALA A 230 -6.23 11.42 -0.93
N ASP A 231 -7.54 11.70 -0.88
CA ASP A 231 -8.32 11.62 0.37
C ASP A 231 -8.41 10.19 0.92
N ILE A 232 -8.47 9.19 0.03
CA ILE A 232 -8.42 7.77 0.41
C ILE A 232 -7.06 7.42 1.03
N HIS A 233 -5.95 7.88 0.44
CA HIS A 233 -4.62 7.70 1.03
C HIS A 233 -4.52 8.36 2.41
N LEU A 234 -5.04 9.59 2.56
CA LEU A 234 -5.07 10.30 3.83
C LEU A 234 -5.87 9.50 4.89
N SER A 235 -7.04 8.99 4.51
CA SER A 235 -7.91 8.19 5.39
C SER A 235 -7.28 6.83 5.75
N TYR A 236 -6.59 6.20 4.80
CA TYR A 236 -5.86 4.96 5.05
C TYR A 236 -4.77 5.13 6.10
N ALA A 237 -3.94 6.17 5.96
CA ALA A 237 -2.90 6.48 6.93
C ALA A 237 -3.49 6.77 8.31
N ALA A 238 -4.57 7.54 8.39
CA ALA A 238 -5.27 7.80 9.64
C ALA A 238 -5.83 6.51 10.28
N ASN A 239 -6.37 5.59 9.48
CA ASN A 239 -6.86 4.30 9.95
C ASN A 239 -5.74 3.40 10.51
N LEU A 240 -4.57 3.39 9.86
CA LEU A 240 -3.38 2.68 10.35
C LEU A 240 -2.97 3.19 11.74
N VAL A 241 -2.96 4.52 11.94
CA VAL A 241 -2.66 5.13 13.25
C VAL A 241 -3.70 4.74 14.29
N SER A 242 -4.98 4.86 13.96
CA SER A 242 -6.09 4.54 14.87
C SER A 242 -6.06 3.08 15.31
N THR A 243 -5.84 2.15 14.38
CA THR A 243 -5.76 0.71 14.69
C THR A 243 -4.55 0.41 15.56
N ALA A 244 -3.38 0.99 15.24
CA ALA A 244 -2.17 0.82 16.04
C ALA A 244 -2.33 1.35 17.48
N GLU A 245 -3.02 2.47 17.65
CA GLU A 245 -3.33 3.03 18.97
C GLU A 245 -4.29 2.13 19.77
N GLU A 246 -5.35 1.62 19.13
CA GLU A 246 -6.31 0.71 19.79
C GLU A 246 -5.66 -0.58 20.28
N ASP A 247 -4.69 -1.10 19.53
CA ASP A 247 -3.96 -2.33 19.87
C ASP A 247 -2.77 -2.10 20.82
N PHE A 248 -2.39 -0.84 21.09
CA PHE A 248 -1.23 -0.52 21.89
C PHE A 248 -1.44 -0.86 23.38
N SER A 249 -0.61 -1.77 23.91
CA SER A 249 -0.70 -2.26 25.29
C SER A 249 0.33 -1.67 26.25
N GLY A 250 1.00 -0.56 25.88
CA GLY A 250 2.08 0.04 26.66
C GLY A 250 3.50 -0.35 26.22
N GLU A 251 3.63 -1.26 25.26
CA GLU A 251 4.91 -1.69 24.68
C GLU A 251 4.87 -1.54 23.16
N VAL A 252 5.99 -1.10 22.58
CA VAL A 252 6.13 -0.97 21.12
C VAL A 252 6.35 -2.36 20.52
N THR A 253 5.29 -2.93 19.96
CA THR A 253 5.34 -4.18 19.21
C THR A 253 5.77 -3.94 17.75
N GLU A 254 6.09 -5.01 17.03
CA GLU A 254 6.49 -4.85 15.63
C GLU A 254 5.31 -4.49 14.72
N ASP A 255 4.11 -4.96 15.03
CA ASP A 255 2.88 -4.57 14.32
C ASP A 255 2.57 -3.08 14.53
N TYR A 256 2.81 -2.55 15.74
CA TYR A 256 2.69 -1.13 16.04
C TYR A 256 3.71 -0.31 15.24
N ARG A 257 4.99 -0.74 15.25
CA ARG A 257 6.06 -0.09 14.49
C ARG A 257 5.75 -0.08 12.99
N GLU A 258 5.33 -1.21 12.43
CA GLU A 258 4.99 -1.33 11.02
C GLU A 258 3.84 -0.38 10.66
N SER A 259 2.77 -0.37 11.46
CA SER A 259 1.59 0.47 11.21
C SER A 259 1.91 1.97 11.25
N MET A 260 2.66 2.44 12.27
CA MET A 260 3.04 3.85 12.39
C MET A 260 3.97 4.30 11.26
N ARG A 261 4.96 3.47 10.90
CA ARG A 261 5.87 3.76 9.78
C ARG A 261 5.15 3.74 8.44
N LYS A 262 4.19 2.81 8.27
CA LYS A 262 3.37 2.74 7.06
C LYS A 262 2.47 3.97 6.92
N ALA A 263 1.88 4.44 8.02
CA ALA A 263 1.12 5.69 8.01
C ALA A 263 2.00 6.88 7.60
N HIS A 264 3.21 7.00 8.15
CA HIS A 264 4.18 8.02 7.74
C HIS A 264 4.51 7.95 6.23
N GLU A 265 4.79 6.76 5.72
CA GLU A 265 5.09 6.54 4.30
C GLU A 265 3.93 7.02 3.42
N VAL A 266 2.70 6.62 3.74
CA VAL A 266 1.51 7.01 2.98
C VAL A 266 1.32 8.53 3.03
N TYR A 267 1.40 9.17 4.20
CA TYR A 267 1.31 10.63 4.29
C TYR A 267 2.38 11.34 3.47
N SER A 268 3.61 10.83 3.45
CA SER A 268 4.75 11.45 2.77
C SER A 268 4.64 11.43 1.23
N VAL A 269 3.91 10.46 0.67
CA VAL A 269 3.72 10.34 -0.79
C VAL A 269 2.63 11.28 -1.30
N ILE A 270 1.60 11.56 -0.50
CA ILE A 270 0.45 12.39 -0.90
C ILE A 270 0.87 13.75 -1.51
N PRO A 271 1.74 14.58 -0.88
CA PRO A 271 2.08 15.88 -1.45
C PRO A 271 2.93 15.80 -2.73
N VAL A 272 3.56 14.66 -2.99
CA VAL A 272 4.39 14.42 -4.18
C VAL A 272 3.54 13.95 -5.36
N ASP A 273 2.71 12.94 -5.14
CA ASP A 273 1.94 12.31 -6.21
C ASP A 273 0.60 13.01 -6.48
N TYR A 274 0.08 13.75 -5.50
CA TYR A 274 -1.23 14.42 -5.54
C TYR A 274 -1.13 15.92 -5.24
N GLU A 275 -0.10 16.57 -5.81
CA GLU A 275 0.14 18.01 -5.65
C GLU A 275 -1.12 18.85 -5.99
N GLY A 276 -1.49 19.75 -5.08
CA GLY A 276 -2.60 20.68 -5.28
C GLY A 276 -3.98 20.18 -4.83
N THR A 277 -4.09 18.95 -4.33
CA THR A 277 -5.31 18.43 -3.69
C THR A 277 -5.48 18.98 -2.26
N GLU A 278 -6.70 18.90 -1.72
CA GLU A 278 -6.97 19.26 -0.32
C GLU A 278 -6.23 18.32 0.64
N ALA A 279 -6.21 17.01 0.36
CA ALA A 279 -5.43 16.01 1.08
C ALA A 279 -3.95 16.41 1.22
N ALA A 280 -3.30 16.81 0.13
CA ALA A 280 -1.91 17.27 0.16
C ALA A 280 -1.70 18.48 1.08
N GLY A 281 -2.68 19.38 1.16
CA GLY A 281 -2.65 20.51 2.10
C GLY A 281 -2.80 20.12 3.58
N ASN A 282 -3.42 18.97 3.86
CA ASN A 282 -3.67 18.48 5.22
C ASN A 282 -2.52 17.62 5.79
N VAL A 283 -1.61 17.13 4.94
CA VAL A 283 -0.50 16.25 5.33
C VAL A 283 0.40 16.81 6.45
N PRO A 284 0.83 18.10 6.45
CA PRO A 284 1.65 18.62 7.54
C PRO A 284 1.01 18.48 8.92
N THR A 285 -0.29 18.79 9.02
CA THR A 285 -1.07 18.61 10.26
C THR A 285 -1.17 17.13 10.61
N ALA A 286 -1.48 16.27 9.65
CA ALA A 286 -1.62 14.83 9.87
C ALA A 286 -0.31 14.15 10.31
N LEU A 287 0.85 14.60 9.81
CA LEU A 287 2.17 14.15 10.25
C LEU A 287 2.47 14.58 11.69
N THR A 288 2.06 15.79 12.08
CA THR A 288 2.19 16.25 13.46
C THR A 288 1.31 15.41 14.40
N GLU A 289 0.05 15.16 14.02
CA GLU A 289 -0.87 14.30 14.77
C GLU A 289 -0.36 12.85 14.86
N LEU A 290 0.21 12.31 13.77
CA LEU A 290 0.86 10.99 13.78
C LEU A 290 1.94 10.91 14.86
N TYR A 291 2.83 11.90 14.92
CA TYR A 291 3.89 11.93 15.92
C TYR A 291 3.31 12.05 17.33
N GLU A 292 2.37 12.97 17.56
CA GLU A 292 1.74 13.17 18.88
C GLU A 292 1.04 11.91 19.41
N THR A 293 0.25 11.24 18.56
CA THR A 293 -0.40 9.96 18.91
C THR A 293 0.64 8.85 19.10
N GLY A 294 1.63 8.81 18.21
CA GLY A 294 2.71 7.84 18.21
C GLY A 294 3.65 7.93 19.42
N THR A 295 3.74 9.09 20.07
CA THR A 295 4.58 9.33 21.25
C THR A 295 3.76 9.62 22.51
N SER A 296 2.55 9.08 22.60
CA SER A 296 1.65 9.30 23.74
C SER A 296 2.24 8.91 25.09
N GLN A 297 3.14 7.93 25.15
CA GLN A 297 3.80 7.50 26.40
C GLN A 297 4.82 8.53 26.89
N TYR A 298 5.51 9.23 25.98
CA TYR A 298 6.39 10.33 26.34
C TYR A 298 5.59 11.46 27.01
N ALA A 299 4.44 11.83 26.43
CA ALA A 299 3.54 12.84 27.02
C ALA A 299 2.95 12.41 28.38
N ALA A 300 2.85 11.10 28.63
CA ALA A 300 2.39 10.52 29.87
C ALA A 300 3.49 10.32 30.92
N GLU A 301 4.74 10.73 30.64
CA GLU A 301 5.93 10.53 31.50
C GLU A 301 6.25 9.04 31.74
N ASN A 302 5.81 8.14 30.85
CA ASN A 302 6.22 6.74 30.82
C ASN A 302 7.50 6.63 29.97
N TRP A 303 8.64 7.02 30.56
CA TRP A 303 9.85 7.38 29.84
C TRP A 303 10.42 6.27 28.96
N CYS A 304 10.53 5.04 29.45
CA CYS A 304 11.07 3.95 28.64
C CYS A 304 10.17 3.59 27.45
N ALA A 305 8.86 3.49 27.66
CA ALA A 305 7.93 3.25 26.56
C ALA A 305 7.86 4.44 25.59
N GLY A 306 8.00 5.67 26.11
CA GLY A 306 8.09 6.89 25.30
C GLY A 306 9.35 6.96 24.46
N PHE A 307 10.49 6.54 25.02
CA PHE A 307 11.75 6.43 24.28
C PHE A 307 11.62 5.42 23.13
N ASP A 308 11.08 4.23 23.40
CA ASP A 308 10.82 3.22 22.36
C ASP A 308 9.87 3.72 21.26
N GLN A 309 8.86 4.52 21.63
CA GLN A 309 7.94 5.16 20.68
C GLN A 309 8.65 6.20 19.81
N ILE A 310 9.48 7.07 20.38
CA ILE A 310 10.25 8.06 19.62
C ILE A 310 11.23 7.37 18.65
N GLU A 311 11.84 6.25 19.06
CA GLU A 311 12.72 5.45 18.20
C GLU A 311 12.04 4.98 16.91
N VAL A 312 10.72 4.71 16.92
CA VAL A 312 9.95 4.34 15.71
C VAL A 312 10.06 5.39 14.60
N PHE A 313 10.22 6.65 14.99
CA PHE A 313 10.17 7.83 14.13
C PHE A 313 11.54 8.46 13.83
N SER A 314 12.58 8.07 14.58
CA SER A 314 13.88 8.74 14.62
C SER A 314 14.65 8.77 13.29
N ASP A 315 14.45 7.76 12.45
CA ASP A 315 15.11 7.59 11.15
C ASP A 315 14.24 8.01 9.95
N LEU A 316 13.03 8.52 10.22
CA LEU A 316 12.08 8.92 9.18
C LEU A 316 12.35 10.34 8.68
N ALA A 317 11.95 10.61 7.43
CA ALA A 317 12.11 11.92 6.79
C ALA A 317 10.86 12.80 7.01
N TRP A 318 11.03 13.89 7.75
CA TRP A 318 9.94 14.79 8.15
C TRP A 318 9.86 16.07 7.30
N ASP A 319 10.14 15.99 6.00
CA ASP A 319 10.14 17.16 5.11
C ASP A 319 8.79 17.91 5.09
N GLY A 320 7.68 17.17 5.29
CA GLY A 320 6.32 17.71 5.36
C GLY A 320 5.94 18.34 6.71
N ALA A 321 6.72 18.11 7.77
CA ALA A 321 6.49 18.61 9.12
C ALA A 321 7.83 18.80 9.85
N PRO A 322 8.67 19.78 9.44
CA PRO A 322 10.03 19.95 9.97
C PRO A 322 10.06 20.21 11.49
N GLU A 323 9.00 20.78 12.05
CA GLU A 323 8.82 20.95 13.49
C GLU A 323 8.84 19.62 14.25
N VAL A 324 8.38 18.53 13.64
CA VAL A 324 8.44 17.18 14.24
C VAL A 324 9.88 16.70 14.31
N ALA A 325 10.69 16.91 13.26
CA ALA A 325 12.11 16.58 13.31
C ALA A 325 12.84 17.36 14.43
N GLU A 326 12.55 18.65 14.59
CA GLU A 326 13.11 19.44 15.69
C GLU A 326 12.70 18.90 17.06
N ARG A 327 11.43 18.47 17.21
CA ARG A 327 10.93 17.82 18.42
C ARG A 327 11.64 16.50 18.70
N ILE A 328 11.77 15.60 17.71
CA ILE A 328 12.48 14.31 17.88
C ILE A 328 13.91 14.55 18.38
N VAL A 329 14.62 15.52 17.81
CA VAL A 329 16.00 15.85 18.23
C VAL A 329 16.07 16.30 19.71
N ALA A 330 15.04 16.95 20.22
CA ALA A 330 14.97 17.41 21.61
C ALA A 330 14.42 16.34 22.57
N GLU A 331 13.36 15.65 22.18
CA GLU A 331 12.59 14.70 23.01
C GLU A 331 13.30 13.35 23.12
N ARG A 332 14.03 12.90 22.08
CA ARG A 332 14.74 11.60 22.08
C ARG A 332 15.78 11.48 23.20
N PRO A 333 16.77 12.39 23.34
CA PRO A 333 17.75 12.28 24.41
C PRO A 333 17.15 12.53 25.80
N ASP A 334 16.10 13.35 25.90
CA ASP A 334 15.37 13.59 27.16
C ASP A 334 14.63 12.32 27.62
N ALA A 335 13.91 11.65 26.72
CA ALA A 335 13.26 10.37 27.00
C ALA A 335 14.27 9.28 27.39
N ALA A 336 15.40 9.20 26.68
CA ALA A 336 16.48 8.28 26.99
C ALA A 336 17.02 8.51 28.41
N LEU A 337 17.38 9.76 28.75
CA LEU A 337 17.90 10.10 30.07
C LEU A 337 16.95 9.70 31.19
N ASN A 338 15.66 10.02 31.06
CA ASN A 338 14.68 9.69 32.08
C ASN A 338 14.42 8.16 32.16
N CYS A 339 14.44 7.44 31.04
CA CYS A 339 14.37 5.98 31.04
C CYS A 339 15.59 5.34 31.73
N GLY A 340 16.80 5.90 31.53
CA GLY A 340 18.00 5.47 32.23
C GLY A 340 17.86 5.58 33.74
N TRP A 341 17.28 6.68 34.24
CA TRP A 341 16.99 6.83 35.67
C TRP A 341 15.93 5.86 36.18
N GLU A 342 14.89 5.58 35.40
CA GLU A 342 13.90 4.55 35.74
C GLU A 342 14.55 3.17 35.90
N HIS A 343 15.46 2.80 35.00
CA HIS A 343 16.26 1.58 35.12
C HIS A 343 17.13 1.55 36.39
N VAL A 344 17.76 2.67 36.74
CA VAL A 344 18.54 2.79 37.99
C VAL A 344 17.65 2.57 39.21
N ASP A 345 16.47 3.20 39.26
CA ASP A 345 15.54 3.11 40.38
C ASP A 345 14.96 1.69 40.55
N GLU A 346 14.79 0.96 39.45
CA GLU A 346 14.37 -0.45 39.44
C GLU A 346 15.52 -1.44 39.72
N GLY A 347 16.76 -0.96 39.83
CA GLY A 347 17.95 -1.81 40.00
C GLY A 347 18.36 -2.57 38.73
N ARG A 348 17.88 -2.15 37.56
CA ARG A 348 18.22 -2.71 36.24
C ARG A 348 19.45 -1.99 35.65
N PHE A 349 20.61 -2.25 36.23
CA PHE A 349 21.85 -1.54 35.90
C PHE A 349 22.45 -1.82 34.52
N ALA A 350 22.15 -2.97 33.90
CA ALA A 350 22.65 -3.26 32.55
C ALA A 350 21.92 -2.43 31.48
N PRO A 351 20.58 -2.41 31.42
CA PRO A 351 19.85 -1.49 30.55
C PRO A 351 20.18 0.00 30.79
N ALA A 352 20.39 0.40 32.05
CA ALA A 352 20.81 1.77 32.35
C ALA A 352 22.17 2.14 31.73
N GLU A 353 23.12 1.20 31.69
CA GLU A 353 24.43 1.40 31.07
C GLU A 353 24.32 1.51 29.55
N GLU A 354 23.44 0.73 28.91
CA GLU A 354 23.14 0.86 27.47
C GLU A 354 22.61 2.26 27.11
N ILE A 355 21.77 2.84 27.99
CA ILE A 355 21.28 4.22 27.83
C ILE A 355 22.39 5.26 28.04
N VAL A 356 23.29 5.05 29.01
CA VAL A 356 24.49 5.91 29.17
C VAL A 356 25.32 5.90 27.89
N ASP A 357 25.64 4.70 27.37
CA ASP A 357 26.45 4.54 26.16
C ASP A 357 25.82 5.30 24.98
N LEU A 358 24.50 5.17 24.80
CA LEU A 358 23.74 5.91 23.79
C LEU A 358 23.88 7.43 23.97
N LEU A 359 23.67 7.95 25.18
CA LEU A 359 23.71 9.38 25.47
C LEU A 359 25.12 9.95 25.31
N GLU A 360 26.16 9.23 25.72
CA GLU A 360 27.55 9.67 25.56
C GLU A 360 28.01 9.63 24.09
N GLU A 361 27.57 8.64 23.32
CA GLU A 361 27.94 8.48 21.91
C GLU A 361 27.20 9.46 21.00
N GLU A 362 25.88 9.55 21.13
CA GLU A 362 25.02 10.31 20.21
C GLU A 362 24.71 11.73 20.72
N TYR A 363 24.72 11.97 22.03
CA TYR A 363 24.28 13.21 22.66
C TYR A 363 25.22 13.75 23.76
N PRO A 364 26.53 13.88 23.50
CA PRO A 364 27.54 14.15 24.54
C PRO A 364 27.34 15.46 25.32
N ASP A 365 26.59 16.41 24.76
CA ASP A 365 26.30 17.70 25.39
C ASP A 365 24.95 17.74 26.13
N HIS A 366 24.07 16.74 25.94
CA HIS A 366 22.74 16.71 26.55
C HIS A 366 22.82 16.29 28.01
N GLU A 367 22.60 17.25 28.92
CA GLU A 367 22.58 17.01 30.37
C GLU A 367 23.76 16.15 30.88
N ALA A 368 24.96 16.36 30.34
CA ALA A 368 26.14 15.51 30.59
C ALA A 368 26.44 15.28 32.07
N LYS A 369 26.11 16.24 32.94
CA LYS A 369 26.28 16.12 34.40
C LYS A 369 25.32 15.12 35.03
N ASP A 370 24.10 15.02 34.51
CA ASP A 370 23.11 14.05 34.97
C ASP A 370 23.44 12.66 34.44
N VAL A 371 24.01 12.55 33.23
CA VAL A 371 24.59 11.30 32.71
C VAL A 371 25.76 10.83 33.59
N ASP A 372 26.72 11.71 33.91
CA ASP A 372 27.82 11.42 34.84
C ASP A 372 27.29 10.92 36.20
N LYS A 373 26.22 11.56 36.69
CA LYS A 373 25.58 11.19 37.96
C LYS A 373 24.91 9.82 37.86
N MET A 374 24.27 9.51 36.74
CA MET A 374 23.67 8.20 36.47
C MET A 374 24.72 7.10 36.50
N VAL A 375 25.89 7.30 35.87
CA VAL A 375 27.03 6.37 35.94
C VAL A 375 27.46 6.09 37.39
N VAL A 376 27.55 7.13 38.21
CA VAL A 376 27.86 6.96 39.65
C VAL A 376 26.80 6.14 40.38
N HIS A 377 25.51 6.31 40.04
CA HIS A 377 24.42 5.57 40.68
C HIS A 377 24.37 4.11 40.23
N ILE A 378 24.64 3.85 38.94
CA ILE A 378 24.79 2.49 38.37
C ILE A 378 25.92 1.74 39.11
N GLY A 379 27.09 2.36 39.24
CA GLY A 379 28.24 1.76 39.92
C GLY A 379 27.96 1.46 41.40
N ALA A 380 27.34 2.40 42.12
CA ALA A 380 26.95 2.19 43.51
C ALA A 380 25.95 1.05 43.66
N GLY A 381 24.95 0.98 42.76
CA GLY A 381 23.95 -0.08 42.75
C GLY A 381 24.55 -1.47 42.49
N ARG A 382 25.54 -1.58 41.59
CA ARG A 382 26.30 -2.83 41.37
C ARG A 382 27.04 -3.27 42.63
N ILE A 383 27.72 -2.34 43.31
CA ILE A 383 28.38 -2.63 44.59
C ILE A 383 27.36 -3.06 45.64
N GLU A 384 26.22 -2.37 45.77
CA GLU A 384 25.15 -2.75 46.71
C GLU A 384 24.61 -4.17 46.43
N SER A 385 24.33 -4.51 45.16
CA SER A 385 23.88 -5.84 44.74
C SER A 385 24.91 -6.94 45.01
N GLU A 386 26.20 -6.63 44.82
CA GLU A 386 27.28 -7.54 45.14
C GLU A 386 27.39 -7.75 46.66
N MET A 387 27.29 -6.67 47.43
CA MET A 387 27.27 -6.76 48.88
C MET A 387 26.11 -7.64 49.37
N ASP A 388 24.91 -7.47 48.81
CA ASP A 388 23.74 -8.31 49.12
C ASP A 388 24.05 -9.78 48.84
N THR A 389 24.60 -10.09 47.66
CA THR A 389 24.97 -11.45 47.25
C THR A 389 25.97 -12.09 48.21
N LEU A 390 26.99 -11.34 48.62
CA LEU A 390 28.03 -11.83 49.54
C LEU A 390 27.48 -12.10 50.96
N THR A 391 26.46 -11.37 51.38
CA THR A 391 25.86 -11.55 52.72
C THR A 391 24.86 -12.71 52.84
N VAL A 392 24.42 -13.32 51.72
CA VAL A 392 23.41 -14.41 51.72
C VAL A 392 23.79 -15.62 52.57
N LEU A 393 25.08 -15.92 52.72
CA LEU A 393 25.58 -17.15 53.37
C LEU A 393 25.89 -16.98 54.87
N GLY A 394 25.69 -15.79 55.43
CA GLY A 394 25.85 -15.51 56.86
C GLY A 394 26.41 -14.13 57.14
N GLU A 395 26.03 -13.58 58.28
CA GLU A 395 26.22 -12.17 58.61
C GLU A 395 27.09 -12.02 59.86
N SER A 396 28.04 -11.10 59.81
CA SER A 396 28.78 -10.63 60.99
C SER A 396 28.81 -9.11 60.96
N ASP A 397 28.49 -8.49 62.10
CA ASP A 397 28.44 -7.03 62.20
C ASP A 397 29.84 -6.42 62.03
N PHE A 398 29.95 -5.47 61.10
CA PHE A 398 31.10 -4.58 61.05
C PHE A 398 31.01 -3.59 62.21
N ASN A 399 31.61 -3.97 63.34
CA ASN A 399 31.68 -3.12 64.52
C ASN A 399 32.92 -2.23 64.46
N SER A 400 32.73 -0.95 64.16
CA SER A 400 33.79 0.06 64.28
C SER A 400 33.40 1.11 65.31
N THR A 401 34.30 1.32 66.28
CA THR A 401 34.22 2.46 67.20
C THR A 401 35.43 3.36 66.95
N PRO A 402 35.31 4.69 67.06
CA PRO A 402 36.44 5.59 66.91
C PRO A 402 37.54 5.24 67.92
N THR A 403 38.75 4.98 67.44
CA THR A 403 39.92 4.65 68.27
C THR A 403 40.72 5.89 68.64
N SER A 404 40.70 6.91 67.78
CA SER A 404 41.40 8.18 67.99
C SER A 404 40.81 9.28 67.09
N SER A 405 41.43 10.46 67.07
CA SER A 405 41.09 11.52 66.12
C SER A 405 41.89 11.37 64.82
N SER A 406 41.25 11.62 63.68
CA SER A 406 41.90 11.63 62.36
C SER A 406 42.83 12.82 62.16
N GLY A 407 42.67 13.90 62.95
CA GLY A 407 43.41 15.14 62.79
C GLY A 407 42.99 15.98 61.58
N SER A 408 41.90 15.61 60.89
CA SER A 408 41.34 16.33 59.74
C SER A 408 39.83 16.55 59.89
N GLY A 409 39.21 17.20 58.91
CA GLY A 409 37.74 17.33 58.84
C GLY A 409 37.03 16.06 58.32
N LYS A 410 37.78 15.04 57.93
CA LYS A 410 37.28 13.77 57.39
C LYS A 410 37.35 12.65 58.43
N ALA A 411 36.56 11.61 58.24
CA ALA A 411 36.75 10.36 58.96
C ALA A 411 37.82 9.51 58.27
N VAL A 412 38.60 8.75 59.04
CA VAL A 412 39.64 7.86 58.51
C VAL A 412 39.36 6.45 58.99
N LEU A 413 39.22 5.50 58.06
CA LEU A 413 39.18 4.08 58.36
C LEU A 413 40.52 3.44 57.97
N GLU A 414 41.18 2.82 58.94
CA GLU A 414 42.34 1.97 58.74
C GLU A 414 41.98 0.52 59.07
N VAL A 415 42.19 -0.38 58.12
CA VAL A 415 42.01 -1.82 58.32
C VAL A 415 43.31 -2.52 58.00
N THR A 416 43.93 -3.14 59.00
CA THR A 416 45.11 -3.99 58.80
C THR A 416 44.65 -5.37 58.35
N ASN A 417 45.13 -5.83 57.19
CA ASN A 417 44.89 -7.20 56.73
C ASN A 417 45.91 -8.17 57.36
N ASN A 418 45.55 -8.72 58.52
CA ASN A 418 46.32 -9.74 59.22
C ASN A 418 45.76 -11.14 58.91
N ALA A 419 45.52 -11.41 57.62
CA ALA A 419 45.05 -12.71 57.13
C ALA A 419 45.92 -13.18 55.95
N PRO A 420 46.07 -14.50 55.75
CA PRO A 420 46.81 -15.05 54.60
C PRO A 420 46.05 -14.94 53.26
N PHE A 421 44.98 -14.15 53.21
CA PHE A 421 44.11 -13.98 52.05
C PHE A 421 44.02 -12.50 51.68
N GLU A 422 43.80 -12.20 50.40
CA GLU A 422 43.53 -10.84 49.97
C GLU A 422 42.19 -10.37 50.56
N MET A 423 42.22 -9.19 51.16
CA MET A 423 41.07 -8.55 51.80
C MET A 423 40.43 -7.59 50.80
N ARG A 424 39.10 -7.67 50.70
CA ARG A 424 38.28 -6.87 49.80
C ARG A 424 37.31 -6.04 50.62
N PHE A 425 37.36 -4.73 50.44
CA PHE A 425 36.50 -3.77 51.12
C PHE A 425 35.64 -3.01 50.11
N LEU A 426 34.33 -3.09 50.29
CA LEU A 426 33.34 -2.44 49.46
C LEU A 426 32.60 -1.41 50.31
N TYR A 427 32.32 -0.24 49.75
CA TYR A 427 31.49 0.74 50.41
C TYR A 427 30.61 1.53 49.45
N VAL A 428 29.45 1.95 49.96
CA VAL A 428 28.56 2.92 49.30
C VAL A 428 28.12 3.95 50.33
N GLY A 429 28.30 5.23 49.99
CA GLY A 429 28.13 6.38 50.88
C GLY A 429 27.05 7.36 50.44
N PRO A 430 27.06 8.56 51.05
CA PRO A 430 26.24 9.69 50.61
C PRO A 430 26.48 10.00 49.13
N ASP A 431 25.44 10.45 48.44
CA ASP A 431 25.48 10.79 47.01
C ASP A 431 26.00 9.67 46.12
N LYS A 432 25.84 8.41 46.57
CA LYS A 432 26.28 7.19 45.86
C LYS A 432 27.79 7.14 45.58
N VAL A 433 28.61 7.87 46.33
CA VAL A 433 30.07 7.66 46.31
C VAL A 433 30.39 6.24 46.74
N HIS A 434 31.16 5.52 45.93
CA HIS A 434 31.40 4.09 46.13
C HIS A 434 32.79 3.71 45.61
N ASP A 435 33.34 2.61 46.14
CA ASP A 435 34.59 2.04 45.64
C ASP A 435 34.75 0.59 46.13
N GLU A 436 35.67 -0.12 45.47
CA GLU A 436 36.16 -1.43 45.86
C GLU A 436 37.68 -1.36 46.06
N ILE A 437 38.12 -1.72 47.27
CA ILE A 437 39.53 -1.67 47.63
C ILE A 437 40.03 -3.07 47.94
N LEU A 438 41.06 -3.49 47.21
CA LEU A 438 41.79 -4.74 47.43
C LEU A 438 43.06 -4.47 48.23
N THR A 439 43.26 -5.24 49.29
CA THR A 439 44.45 -5.19 50.14
C THR A 439 45.15 -6.55 50.10
N PRO A 440 46.46 -6.61 49.75
CA PRO A 440 47.18 -7.86 49.58
C PRO A 440 47.13 -8.77 50.81
N ALA A 441 47.27 -10.08 50.58
CA ALA A 441 47.43 -11.06 51.64
C ALA A 441 48.70 -10.80 52.46
N CYS A 442 48.61 -11.03 53.77
CA CYS A 442 49.78 -11.03 54.63
C CYS A 442 50.53 -12.36 54.49
N GLU A 443 51.71 -12.34 53.85
CA GLU A 443 52.51 -13.55 53.56
C GLU A 443 52.97 -14.31 54.81
N GLU A 444 53.15 -13.59 55.93
CA GLU A 444 53.63 -14.14 57.20
C GLU A 444 52.51 -14.46 58.18
N CYS A 445 51.25 -14.14 57.84
CA CYS A 445 50.10 -14.34 58.72
C CYS A 445 49.51 -15.75 58.55
N GLU A 446 48.94 -16.28 59.62
CA GLU A 446 48.32 -17.60 59.66
C GLU A 446 46.82 -17.51 59.95
N VAL A 447 46.10 -18.63 59.80
CA VAL A 447 44.73 -18.75 60.30
C VAL A 447 44.80 -19.02 61.81
N TYR A 448 44.09 -18.21 62.60
CA TYR A 448 44.20 -18.19 64.06
C TYR A 448 43.29 -19.22 64.74
N THR A 449 43.82 -19.93 65.73
CA THR A 449 43.02 -20.80 66.64
C THR A 449 42.37 -20.01 67.79
N SER A 450 42.88 -18.82 68.08
CA SER A 450 42.38 -17.88 69.08
C SER A 450 42.63 -16.44 68.61
N PRO A 451 41.75 -15.46 68.94
CA PRO A 451 41.95 -14.07 68.52
C PRO A 451 43.34 -13.53 68.89
N PRO A 452 44.03 -12.80 67.99
CA PRO A 452 45.32 -12.19 68.29
C PRO A 452 45.20 -11.22 69.48
N THR A 453 46.18 -11.23 70.39
CA THR A 453 46.13 -10.46 71.63
C THR A 453 47.00 -9.20 71.56
N GLY A 454 46.45 -8.05 71.95
CA GLY A 454 47.20 -6.80 72.03
C GLY A 454 47.40 -6.15 70.65
N ASN A 455 48.59 -5.60 70.40
CA ASN A 455 48.90 -4.87 69.17
C ASN A 455 49.40 -5.78 68.02
N SER A 456 49.63 -7.07 68.26
CA SER A 456 50.22 -7.97 67.26
C SER A 456 49.44 -8.02 65.94
N CYS A 457 48.14 -7.78 65.98
CA CYS A 457 47.27 -7.73 64.80
C CYS A 457 47.54 -6.51 63.90
N PHE A 458 48.03 -5.42 64.47
CA PHE A 458 48.33 -4.17 63.76
C PHE A 458 49.80 -4.04 63.37
N ASP A 459 50.67 -4.91 63.90
CA ASP A 459 52.11 -4.90 63.66
C ASP A 459 52.49 -5.63 62.35
N ASP A 460 51.66 -6.60 61.93
CA ASP A 460 51.87 -7.43 60.73
C ASP A 460 50.71 -7.27 59.72
N GLY A 461 51.04 -7.21 58.42
CA GLY A 461 50.09 -7.10 57.30
C GLY A 461 49.96 -5.70 56.70
N ASP A 462 49.40 -5.64 55.48
CA ASP A 462 49.17 -4.38 54.78
C ASP A 462 47.95 -3.63 55.35
N VAL A 463 48.05 -2.29 55.37
CA VAL A 463 46.99 -1.43 55.90
C VAL A 463 46.22 -0.77 54.77
N MET A 464 44.94 -1.10 54.68
CA MET A 464 43.98 -0.31 53.92
C MET A 464 43.71 1.00 54.66
N ARG A 465 43.78 2.13 53.97
CA ARG A 465 43.39 3.44 54.51
C ARG A 465 42.43 4.15 53.57
N VAL A 466 41.27 4.55 54.10
CA VAL A 466 40.22 5.27 53.36
C VAL A 466 39.82 6.52 54.12
N GLU A 467 39.63 7.63 53.41
CA GLU A 467 39.12 8.88 53.98
C GLU A 467 37.67 9.10 53.52
N PHE A 468 36.77 9.23 54.48
CA PHE A 468 35.34 9.44 54.22
C PHE A 468 34.93 10.86 54.58
N ASP A 469 34.07 11.44 53.74
CA ASP A 469 33.33 12.62 54.15
C ASP A 469 32.28 12.23 55.21
N PRO A 470 31.90 13.14 56.12
CA PRO A 470 30.97 12.80 57.18
C PRO A 470 29.62 12.34 56.62
N GLY A 471 29.14 11.19 57.05
CA GLY A 471 27.92 10.61 56.51
C GLY A 471 27.69 9.16 56.86
N LYS A 472 26.59 8.61 56.32
CA LYS A 472 26.22 7.21 56.50
C LYS A 472 26.74 6.40 55.31
N TYR A 473 27.46 5.33 55.61
CA TYR A 473 28.04 4.42 54.64
C TYR A 473 27.56 3.00 54.91
N ARG A 474 27.18 2.30 53.86
CA ARG A 474 27.08 0.84 53.85
C ARG A 474 28.48 0.32 53.56
N VAL A 475 28.99 -0.58 54.38
CA VAL A 475 30.32 -1.18 54.19
C VAL A 475 30.25 -2.70 54.24
N LEU A 476 31.18 -3.35 53.52
CA LEU A 476 31.39 -4.78 53.56
C LEU A 476 32.89 -5.07 53.46
N LEU A 477 33.37 -5.96 54.32
CA LEU A 477 34.74 -6.43 54.35
C LEU A 477 34.75 -7.95 54.28
N THR A 478 35.45 -8.49 53.28
CA THR A 478 35.53 -9.92 53.02
C THR A 478 36.93 -10.32 52.54
N SER A 479 37.13 -11.61 52.28
CA SER A 479 38.37 -12.18 51.73
C SER A 479 38.10 -12.87 50.39
N SER A 480 39.01 -12.80 49.43
CA SER A 480 38.83 -13.36 48.08
C SER A 480 38.72 -14.90 48.03
N ASP A 481 39.23 -15.62 49.04
CA ASP A 481 39.37 -17.10 48.99
C ASP A 481 38.30 -17.86 49.82
N SER A 482 37.35 -17.16 50.44
CA SER A 482 36.38 -17.78 51.36
C SER A 482 34.95 -17.75 50.82
N LEU A 483 34.63 -18.69 49.94
CA LEU A 483 33.25 -18.95 49.49
C LEU A 483 32.27 -19.26 50.65
N PHE A 484 32.78 -19.56 51.85
CA PHE A 484 32.00 -19.88 53.05
C PHE A 484 32.39 -19.01 54.27
N GLY A 485 33.11 -17.91 54.05
CA GLY A 485 33.41 -16.94 55.11
C GLY A 485 32.25 -15.98 55.29
N GLN A 486 31.86 -15.71 56.54
CA GLN A 486 30.89 -14.64 56.82
C GLN A 486 31.57 -13.29 56.61
N PRO A 487 31.13 -12.45 55.66
CA PRO A 487 31.65 -11.10 55.52
C PRO A 487 31.28 -10.25 56.74
N LEU A 488 32.14 -9.28 57.06
CA LEU A 488 31.79 -8.22 58.02
C LEU A 488 31.05 -7.13 57.25
N HIS A 489 29.82 -6.80 57.64
CA HIS A 489 29.06 -5.76 56.96
C HIS A 489 28.25 -4.91 57.93
N GLY A 490 27.85 -3.72 57.50
CA GLY A 490 27.02 -2.86 58.34
C GLY A 490 26.81 -1.47 57.76
N ASN A 491 25.92 -0.73 58.41
CA ASN A 491 25.72 0.69 58.16
C ASN A 491 26.44 1.49 59.24
N ILE A 492 27.45 2.25 58.84
CA ILE A 492 28.29 3.04 59.75
C ILE A 492 28.05 4.51 59.49
N THR A 493 27.96 5.30 60.56
CA THR A 493 27.99 6.76 60.45
C THR A 493 29.40 7.23 60.80
N PHE A 494 30.11 7.74 59.82
CA PHE A 494 31.42 8.34 60.00
C PHE A 494 31.26 9.82 60.35
N ASN A 495 31.77 10.25 61.52
CA ASN A 495 31.74 11.66 61.90
C ASN A 495 33.04 12.36 61.51
N ALA A 496 32.95 13.67 61.29
CA ALA A 496 34.12 14.51 61.02
C ALA A 496 35.16 14.37 62.14
N GLY A 497 36.40 14.05 61.78
CA GLY A 497 37.50 13.97 62.73
C GLY A 497 37.69 12.63 63.42
N ASP A 498 36.84 11.63 63.15
CA ASP A 498 36.95 10.29 63.73
C ASP A 498 38.01 9.45 63.00
N LYS A 499 38.84 8.72 63.75
CA LYS A 499 39.72 7.68 63.22
C LYS A 499 39.26 6.32 63.75
N HIS A 500 39.02 5.39 62.84
CA HIS A 500 38.64 4.01 63.11
C HIS A 500 39.81 3.11 62.72
N GLN A 501 40.23 2.23 63.63
CA GLN A 501 41.27 1.25 63.35
C GLN A 501 40.72 -0.14 63.65
N ILE A 502 40.81 -1.03 62.67
CA ILE A 502 40.27 -2.38 62.72
C ILE A 502 41.37 -3.33 62.28
N CYS A 503 41.44 -4.50 62.91
CA CYS A 503 42.27 -5.58 62.42
C CYS A 503 41.39 -6.68 61.84
N TYR A 504 41.66 -7.05 60.59
CA TYR A 504 41.00 -8.16 59.90
C TYR A 504 41.88 -9.41 59.99
N TYR A 505 41.35 -10.50 60.54
CA TYR A 505 42.05 -11.77 60.68
C TYR A 505 41.09 -12.94 60.46
N LYS A 506 41.62 -14.12 60.12
CA LYS A 506 40.83 -15.34 59.94
C LYS A 506 40.97 -16.28 61.13
N MET A 507 39.85 -16.78 61.63
CA MET A 507 39.81 -17.84 62.64
C MET A 507 39.63 -19.22 61.99
N GLU A 508 40.21 -20.27 62.57
CA GLU A 508 39.84 -21.66 62.26
C GLU A 508 38.36 -21.87 62.62
N GLN A 509 37.55 -22.33 61.66
CA GLN A 509 36.12 -22.58 61.84
C GLN A 509 35.85 -23.89 62.58
#